data_AF-A0A5W2GYY1-F1
#
_entry.id   AF-A0A5W2GYY1-F1
#
_cell.length_a   1.000
_cell.length_b   1.000
_cell.length_c   1.000
_cell.angle_alpha   90.00
_cell.angle_beta   90.00
_cell.angle_gamma   90.00
#
_symmetry.space_group_name_H-M   'P 1'
#
loop_
_entity.id
_entity.type
_entity.pdbx_description
1 polymer ?
#
loop_
_entity_poly.entity_id
_entity_poly.type
_entity_poly.pdbx_seq_one_letter_code
_entity_poly.pdbx_strand_id
1 'polypeptide(L)' 'MRLVLPFPPSVNTYWRAPNKGPLAGRHLISAVGRKYQSAACVAIIEQLRRLPKPSTELAAVE' A
#
# COMPACT_ATOMS: atom_id res chain seq x y z
N MET A 1 -11.34 10.71 11.32
CA MET A 1 -12.00 9.79 10.37
C MET A 1 -11.54 8.38 10.69
N ARG A 2 -12.39 7.36 10.61
CA ARG A 2 -12.00 5.97 10.85
C ARG A 2 -12.07 5.19 9.53
N LEU A 3 -10.97 4.57 9.14
CA LEU A 3 -10.87 3.72 7.96
C LEU A 3 -10.50 2.30 8.42
N VAL A 4 -11.22 1.30 7.91
CA VAL A 4 -10.88 -0.11 8.11
C VAL A 4 -10.11 -0.60 6.90
N LEU A 5 -8.87 -1.03 7.10
CA LEU A 5 -8.01 -1.55 6.03
C LEU A 5 -7.85 -3.07 6.15
N PRO A 6 -7.59 -3.78 5.04
CA PRO A 6 -7.28 -5.21 5.12
C PRO A 6 -6.00 -5.45 5.93
N PHE A 7 -5.86 -6.64 6.51
CA PHE A 7 -4.63 -7.00 7.20
C PHE A 7 -3.45 -7.07 6.21
N PRO A 8 -2.29 -6.48 6.52
CA PRO A 8 -1.17 -6.42 5.60
C PRO A 8 -0.44 -7.78 5.50
N PRO A 9 0.24 -8.04 4.38
CA PRO A 9 1.22 -9.11 4.35
C PRO A 9 2.41 -8.77 5.27
N SER A 10 3.18 -9.78 5.68
CA SER A 10 4.41 -9.56 6.43
C SER A 10 5.40 -8.70 5.64
N VAL A 11 6.32 -8.01 6.33
CA VAL A 11 7.34 -7.15 5.71
C VAL A 11 8.12 -7.89 4.62
N ASN A 12 8.56 -9.12 4.90
CA ASN A 12 9.29 -9.96 3.96
C ASN A 12 8.45 -10.38 2.74
N THR A 13 7.13 -10.48 2.90
CA THR A 13 6.21 -10.76 1.79
C THR A 13 5.90 -9.49 0.99
N TYR A 14 5.84 -8.33 1.65
CA TYR A 14 5.54 -7.06 1.01
C TYR A 14 6.65 -6.60 0.07
N TRP A 15 7.90 -6.76 0.48
CA TRP A 15 9.07 -6.31 -0.25
C TRP A 15 9.76 -7.47 -0.98
N ARG A 16 10.49 -7.13 -2.04
CA ARG A 16 11.41 -8.05 -2.72
C ARG A 16 12.68 -7.31 -3.14
N ALA A 17 13.79 -8.02 -3.14
CA ALA A 17 15.05 -7.55 -3.69
C ALA A 17 15.49 -8.55 -4.78
N PRO A 18 15.35 -8.22 -6.08
CA PRO A 18 15.91 -9.04 -7.13
C PRO A 18 17.43 -9.14 -6.97
N ASN A 19 17.98 -10.34 -7.11
CA ASN A 19 19.43 -10.59 -7.02
C ASN A 19 20.10 -10.70 -8.40
N LYS A 20 19.30 -10.67 -9.48
CA LYS A 20 19.77 -10.85 -10.86
C LYS A 20 19.03 -9.91 -11.81
N GLY A 21 19.67 -9.64 -12.94
CA GLY A 21 19.11 -8.82 -14.02
C GLY A 21 19.21 -7.30 -13.77
N PRO A 22 18.58 -6.48 -14.64
CA PRO A 22 18.72 -5.02 -14.62
C PRO A 22 18.23 -4.33 -13.34
N LEU A 23 17.39 -5.01 -12.57
CA LEU A 23 16.82 -4.52 -11.32
C LEU A 23 17.52 -5.10 -10.08
N ALA A 24 18.64 -5.78 -10.25
CA ALA A 24 19.40 -6.35 -9.16
C ALA A 24 19.80 -5.27 -8.13
N GLY A 25 19.70 -5.59 -6.85
CA GLY A 25 20.04 -4.67 -5.74
C GLY A 25 18.98 -3.62 -5.42
N ARG A 26 17.86 -3.57 -6.15
CA ARG A 26 16.75 -2.65 -5.86
C ARG A 26 15.75 -3.27 -4.89
N HIS A 27 15.24 -2.48 -3.95
CA HIS A 27 14.08 -2.84 -3.15
C HIS A 27 12.81 -2.46 -3.90
N LEU A 28 11.98 -3.44 -4.22
CA LEU A 28 10.76 -3.28 -4.98
C LEU A 28 9.58 -3.84 -4.18
N ILE A 29 8.39 -3.31 -4.44
CA ILE A 29 7.16 -3.89 -3.92
C ILE A 29 6.93 -5.23 -4.63
N SER A 30 6.64 -6.27 -3.86
CA SER A 30 6.30 -7.60 -4.38
C SER A 30 4.95 -7.59 -5.10
N ALA A 31 4.60 -8.68 -5.79
CA ALA A 31 3.25 -8.81 -6.35
C ALA A 31 2.17 -8.79 -5.26
N VAL A 32 2.46 -9.41 -4.10
CA VAL A 32 1.55 -9.43 -2.95
C VAL A 32 1.43 -8.03 -2.33
N GLY A 33 2.54 -7.29 -2.21
CA GLY A 33 2.52 -5.90 -1.73
C GLY A 33 1.69 -4.99 -2.64
N ARG A 34 1.80 -5.13 -3.97
CA ARG A 34 0.97 -4.38 -4.91
C ARG A 34 -0.52 -4.76 -4.81
N LYS A 35 -0.83 -6.05 -4.64
CA LYS A 35 -2.21 -6.51 -4.41
C LYS A 35 -2.80 -5.89 -3.14
N TYR A 36 -2.02 -5.83 -2.05
CA TYR A 36 -2.44 -5.15 -0.83
C TYR A 36 -2.69 -3.66 -1.06
N GLN A 37 -1.82 -2.95 -1.78
CA GLN A 37 -2.03 -1.54 -2.11
C GLN A 37 -3.34 -1.32 -2.85
N SER A 38 -3.62 -2.12 -3.88
CA SER A 38 -4.90 -2.05 -4.60
C SER A 38 -6.09 -2.33 -3.70
N ALA A 39 -6.01 -3.34 -2.83
CA ALA A 39 -7.08 -3.67 -1.89
C ALA A 39 -7.33 -2.56 -0.86
N ALA A 40 -6.27 -1.94 -0.32
CA ALA A 40 -6.39 -0.80 0.58
C ALA A 40 -7.02 0.42 -0.12
N CYS A 41 -6.62 0.71 -1.37
CA CYS A 41 -7.23 1.77 -2.16
C CYS A 41 -8.74 1.54 -2.39
N VAL A 42 -9.12 0.31 -2.74
CA VAL A 42 -10.54 -0.06 -2.92
C VAL A 42 -11.30 0.14 -1.60
N ALA A 43 -10.79 -0.38 -0.48
CA ALA A 43 -11.44 -0.25 0.83
C ALA A 43 -11.65 1.22 1.22
N ILE A 44 -10.69 2.10 0.92
CA ILE A 44 -10.81 3.54 1.15
C ILE A 44 -11.93 4.15 0.29
N ILE A 45 -11.93 3.87 -1.01
CA ILE A 45 -12.92 4.45 -1.93
C ILE A 45 -14.33 3.97 -1.59
N GLU A 46 -14.50 2.69 -1.25
CA GLU A 46 -15.79 2.11 -0.85
C GLU A 46 -16.33 2.74 0.44
N GLN A 47 -15.47 2.95 1.44
CA GLN A 47 -15.86 3.58 2.72
C GLN A 47 -16.17 5.06 2.55
N LEU A 48 -15.40 5.78 1.72
CA LEU A 48 -15.61 7.22 1.49
C LEU A 48 -16.72 7.50 0.46
N ARG A 49 -17.07 6.52 -0.37
CA ARG A 49 -17.96 6.64 -1.54
C ARG A 49 -17.56 7.76 -2.50
N ARG A 50 -16.27 8.10 -2.54
CA ARG A 50 -15.68 9.13 -3.40
C ARG A 50 -14.18 8.90 -3.57
N LEU A 51 -13.62 9.48 -4.62
CA LEU A 51 -12.17 9.58 -4.76
C LEU A 51 -11.64 10.63 -3.76
N PRO A 52 -10.73 10.26 -2.84
CA PRO A 52 -10.16 11.23 -1.90
C PRO A 52 -9.28 12.24 -2.62
N LYS A 53 -9.33 13.50 -2.16
CA LYS A 53 -8.41 14.55 -2.63
C LYS A 53 -7.15 14.51 -1.77
N PRO A 54 -5.95 14.55 -2.36
CA PRO A 54 -4.71 14.70 -1.60
C PRO A 54 -4.75 15.98 -0.76
N SER A 55 -4.25 15.91 0.47
CA SER A 55 -4.05 17.07 1.34
C SER A 55 -2.61 17.10 1.81
N THR A 56 -2.05 18.30 1.98
CA THR A 56 -0.73 18.54 2.57
C THR A 56 -0.82 19.01 4.03
N GLU A 57 -2.03 19.11 4.58
CA GLU A 57 -2.24 19.48 5.98
C GLU A 57 -1.74 18.37 6.91
N LEU A 58 -1.25 18.76 8.09
CA LEU A 58 -0.83 17.80 9.10
C LEU A 58 -2.04 17.00 9.60
N ALA A 59 -1.95 15.68 9.54
CA ALA A 59 -2.97 14.77 10.04
C ALA A 59 -2.38 13.89 11.15
N ALA A 60 -2.98 13.93 12.33
CA ALA A 60 -2.73 12.94 13.36
C ALA A 60 -3.42 11.61 12.98
N VAL A 61 -2.71 10.49 13.13
CA VAL A 61 -3.21 9.14 12.87
C VAL A 61 -3.03 8.32 14.14
N GLU A 62 -4.11 7.66 14.57
CA GLU A 62 -4.17 6.76 15.74
C GLU A 62 -4.41 5.32 15.29
#